data_AF-A0A0Q4WXG9-F1
#
_entry.id   AF-A0A0Q4WXG9-F1
#
_cell.length_a   1.000
_cell.length_b   1.000
_cell.length_c   1.000
_cell.angle_alpha   90.00
_cell.angle_beta   90.00
_cell.angle_gamma   90.00
#
_symmetry.space_group_name_H-M   'P 1'
#
loop_
_entity.id
_entity.type
_entity.pdbx_description
1 polymer ?
#
loop_
_entity_poly.entity_id
_entity_poly.type
_entity_poly.pdbx_seq_one_letter_code
_entity_poly.pdbx_strand_id
1 'polypeptide(L)'
;MGAFVGFYWTFPVRWAGFLDLPDEAARAAEASRTVAYQRALARRFVEWENGNLAHEVVSLEVSPDRGTSAIESDVVSAGHLCRKAGATLLHVDFHRNGGWRPHPFLGDALSALQGAGVPVLGLPAEGIMLDGRTFDPAEHFSIWRVRDAEERDRRRREVPAALAAALAEVPEGRGRWKAVASLLNARGVPTFGGGTTWTLDNVRKATRDVEAGTAGTPPGS
;
A
#
# COMPACT_ATOMS: atom_id res chain seq x y z
N MET A 1 24.32 24.41 -7.57
CA MET A 1 22.88 24.12 -7.43
C MET A 1 22.66 22.70 -7.94
N GLY A 2 22.14 21.82 -7.09
CA GLY A 2 21.86 20.43 -7.46
C GLY A 2 20.49 20.26 -8.12
N ALA A 3 20.37 19.31 -9.05
CA ALA A 3 19.09 18.83 -9.56
C ALA A 3 18.64 17.60 -8.76
N PHE A 4 17.34 17.47 -8.55
CA PHE A 4 16.76 16.41 -7.74
C PHE A 4 15.55 15.77 -8.44
N VAL A 5 15.34 14.48 -8.18
CA VAL A 5 14.11 13.77 -8.54
C VAL A 5 13.51 13.22 -7.25
N GLY A 6 12.24 13.52 -6.96
CA GLY A 6 11.54 12.96 -5.81
C GLY A 6 10.91 11.61 -6.14
N PHE A 7 11.07 10.61 -5.27
CA PHE A 7 10.39 9.32 -5.34
C PHE A 7 9.55 9.11 -4.08
N TYR A 8 8.23 9.00 -4.27
CA TYR A 8 7.26 8.91 -3.17
C TYR A 8 6.42 7.64 -3.31
N TRP A 9 6.20 6.93 -2.21
CA TRP A 9 5.45 5.68 -2.28
C TRP A 9 4.48 5.51 -1.12
N THR A 10 3.44 4.69 -1.31
CA THR A 10 2.47 4.38 -0.25
C THR A 10 1.87 2.98 -0.42
N PHE A 11 1.24 2.45 0.64
CA PHE A 11 0.49 1.21 0.58
C PHE A 11 -0.97 1.51 0.19
N PRO A 12 -1.65 0.59 -0.51
CA PRO A 12 -3.08 0.67 -0.73
C PRO A 12 -3.79 0.41 0.60
N VAL A 13 -4.89 1.13 0.82
CA VAL A 13 -5.74 0.97 2.00
C VAL A 13 -7.07 0.42 1.53
N ARG A 14 -7.14 -0.91 1.47
CA ARG A 14 -8.30 -1.60 0.87
C ARG A 14 -9.61 -1.31 1.59
N TRP A 15 -9.59 -1.22 2.92
CA TRP A 15 -10.79 -0.95 3.72
C TRP A 15 -11.29 0.48 3.59
N ALA A 16 -10.42 1.43 3.21
CA ALA A 16 -10.80 2.81 2.94
C ALA A 16 -11.08 3.05 1.45
N GLY A 17 -11.05 2.00 0.61
CA GLY A 17 -11.24 2.11 -0.83
C GLY A 17 -10.08 2.77 -1.59
N PHE A 18 -8.94 3.01 -0.93
CA PHE A 18 -7.75 3.60 -1.56
C PHE A 18 -6.94 2.50 -2.27
N LEU A 19 -7.23 2.31 -3.55
CA LEU A 19 -6.69 1.23 -4.39
C LEU A 19 -5.95 1.76 -5.63
N ASP A 20 -6.04 3.05 -5.88
CA ASP A 20 -5.41 3.76 -6.98
C ASP A 20 -4.66 4.99 -6.46
N LEU A 21 -3.66 5.41 -7.23
CA LEU A 21 -2.89 6.61 -6.96
C LEU A 21 -2.71 7.34 -8.30
N PRO A 22 -3.04 8.64 -8.39
CA PRO A 22 -2.76 9.43 -9.57
C PRO A 22 -1.25 9.44 -9.90
N ASP A 23 -0.88 9.38 -11.18
CA ASP A 23 0.52 9.41 -11.62
C ASP A 23 1.20 10.77 -11.36
N GLU A 24 0.40 11.85 -11.28
CA GLU A 24 0.91 13.19 -11.01
C GLU A 24 1.12 13.41 -9.51
N ALA A 25 2.35 13.72 -9.10
CA ALA A 25 2.72 13.83 -7.70
C ALA A 25 1.88 14.83 -6.87
N ALA A 26 1.42 15.93 -7.49
CA ALA A 26 0.54 16.88 -6.82
C ALA A 26 -0.84 16.26 -6.50
N ARG A 27 -1.45 15.58 -7.46
CA ARG A 27 -2.73 14.88 -7.28
C ARG A 27 -2.60 13.65 -6.37
N ALA A 28 -1.47 12.95 -6.45
CA ALA A 28 -1.13 11.88 -5.53
C ALA A 28 -1.02 12.36 -4.08
N ALA A 29 -0.48 13.55 -3.86
CA ALA A 29 -0.42 14.18 -2.55
C ALA A 29 -1.81 14.56 -2.01
N GLU A 30 -2.73 15.01 -2.87
CA GLU A 30 -4.14 15.24 -2.48
C GLU A 30 -4.83 13.93 -2.06
N ALA A 31 -4.55 12.83 -2.78
CA ALA A 31 -5.14 11.53 -2.51
C ALA A 31 -4.51 10.79 -1.31
N SER A 32 -3.23 11.05 -1.00
CA SER A 32 -2.47 10.34 0.03
C SER A 32 -1.67 11.28 0.92
N ARG A 33 -2.05 11.33 2.21
CA ARG A 33 -1.30 12.08 3.22
C ARG A 33 0.16 11.62 3.35
N THR A 34 0.45 10.34 3.13
CA THR A 34 1.83 9.84 3.14
C THR A 34 2.63 10.36 1.95
N VAL A 35 2.03 10.48 0.77
CA VAL A 35 2.68 11.10 -0.40
C VAL A 35 2.85 12.61 -0.19
N ALA A 36 1.84 13.31 0.32
CA ALA A 36 1.92 14.73 0.66
C ALA A 36 3.07 15.02 1.63
N TYR A 37 3.20 14.19 2.67
CA TYR A 37 4.29 14.25 3.63
C TYR A 37 5.68 14.08 2.97
N GLN A 38 5.86 13.03 2.17
CA GLN A 38 7.14 12.76 1.50
C GLN A 38 7.53 13.89 0.54
N ARG A 39 6.55 14.40 -0.21
CA ARG A 39 6.72 15.52 -1.11
C ARG A 39 7.10 16.81 -0.38
N ALA A 40 6.46 17.09 0.75
CA ALA A 40 6.79 18.26 1.56
C ALA A 40 8.23 18.20 2.10
N LEU A 41 8.67 17.04 2.60
CA LEU A 41 10.06 16.84 3.03
C LEU A 41 11.06 17.04 1.89
N ALA A 42 10.81 16.42 0.74
CA ALA A 42 11.69 16.57 -0.42
C ALA A 42 11.79 18.03 -0.88
N ARG A 43 10.66 18.74 -0.96
CA ARG A 43 10.64 20.16 -1.36
C ARG A 43 11.38 21.05 -0.38
N ARG A 44 11.16 20.86 0.92
CA ARG A 44 11.89 21.58 1.98
C ARG A 44 13.40 21.35 1.89
N PHE A 45 13.82 20.11 1.63
CA PHE A 45 15.23 19.77 1.44
C PHE A 45 15.82 20.46 0.20
N VAL A 46 15.13 20.38 -0.94
CA VAL A 46 15.59 21.04 -2.18
C VAL A 46 15.69 22.55 -2.02
N GLU A 47 14.72 23.18 -1.34
CA GLU A 47 14.76 24.61 -1.03
C GLU A 47 15.97 24.96 -0.15
N TRP A 48 16.22 24.17 0.89
CA TRP A 48 17.38 24.37 1.78
C TRP A 48 18.72 24.26 1.03
N GLU A 49 18.83 23.34 0.07
CA GLU A 49 19.99 23.18 -0.81
C GLU A 49 20.09 24.24 -1.93
N ASN A 50 19.12 25.16 -2.03
CA ASN A 50 18.95 26.06 -3.19
C ASN A 50 19.00 25.28 -4.52
N GLY A 51 18.38 24.10 -4.54
CA GLY A 51 18.36 23.18 -5.67
C GLY A 51 17.12 23.33 -6.57
N ASN A 52 17.02 22.41 -7.54
CA ASN A 52 15.86 22.29 -8.42
C ASN A 52 15.26 20.89 -8.34
N LEU A 53 13.96 20.78 -8.07
CA LEU A 53 13.22 19.52 -8.13
C LEU A 53 12.71 19.31 -9.56
N ALA A 54 13.50 18.61 -10.37
CA ALA A 54 13.29 18.47 -11.80
C ALA A 54 12.10 17.56 -12.15
N HIS A 55 11.92 16.48 -11.39
CA HIS A 55 10.84 15.52 -11.58
C HIS A 55 10.36 14.95 -10.24
N GLU A 56 9.12 14.47 -10.22
CA GLU A 56 8.51 13.78 -9.08
C GLU A 56 7.87 12.49 -9.63
N VAL A 57 8.18 11.35 -9.00
CA VAL A 57 7.66 10.01 -9.33
C VAL A 57 6.92 9.49 -8.12
N VAL A 58 5.75 8.90 -8.36
CA VAL A 58 4.92 8.29 -7.32
C VAL A 58 4.69 6.82 -7.62
N SER A 59 4.60 6.03 -6.56
CA SER A 59 4.36 4.59 -6.65
C SER A 59 3.33 4.14 -5.61
N LEU A 60 2.35 3.35 -6.07
CA LEU A 60 1.43 2.65 -5.19
C LEU A 60 1.81 1.19 -5.14
N GLU A 61 2.06 0.69 -3.95
CA GLU A 61 2.42 -0.70 -3.79
C GLU A 61 1.23 -1.63 -4.09
N VAL A 62 1.49 -2.86 -4.54
CA VAL A 62 0.39 -3.78 -4.92
C VAL A 62 -0.21 -4.49 -3.71
N SER A 63 0.57 -4.63 -2.64
CA SER A 63 0.14 -5.28 -1.40
C SER A 63 -0.09 -4.25 -0.29
N PRO A 64 -1.16 -4.39 0.51
CA PRO A 64 -1.50 -3.41 1.56
C PRO A 64 -0.57 -3.46 2.78
N ASP A 65 0.18 -4.55 2.97
CA ASP A 65 0.85 -4.87 4.24
C ASP A 65 2.33 -5.23 4.11
N ARG A 66 2.87 -5.29 2.89
CA ARG A 66 4.27 -5.64 2.62
C ARG A 66 4.73 -5.02 1.31
N GLY A 67 6.01 -4.70 1.23
CA GLY A 67 6.62 -4.36 -0.05
C GLY A 67 6.70 -5.57 -0.99
N THR A 68 6.64 -5.33 -2.29
CA THR A 68 6.87 -6.33 -3.33
C THR A 68 7.88 -5.83 -4.35
N SER A 69 8.33 -6.71 -5.25
CA SER A 69 9.19 -6.33 -6.38
C SER A 69 8.50 -5.42 -7.40
N ALA A 70 7.19 -5.18 -7.29
CA ALA A 70 6.48 -4.28 -8.20
C ALA A 70 7.03 -2.84 -8.17
N ILE A 71 7.60 -2.40 -7.04
CA ILE A 71 8.19 -1.06 -6.91
C ILE A 71 9.43 -0.85 -7.79
N GLU A 72 10.08 -1.94 -8.23
CA GLU A 72 11.36 -1.88 -8.92
C GLU A 72 11.27 -1.13 -10.26
N SER A 73 10.17 -1.31 -11.01
CA SER A 73 9.99 -0.61 -12.29
C SER A 73 9.87 0.91 -12.12
N ASP A 74 9.24 1.36 -11.04
CA ASP A 74 9.07 2.78 -10.74
C ASP A 74 10.39 3.40 -10.30
N VAL A 75 11.18 2.67 -9.50
CA VAL A 75 12.53 3.08 -9.11
C VAL A 75 13.45 3.18 -10.34
N VAL A 76 13.42 2.20 -11.24
CA VAL A 76 14.17 2.25 -12.50
C VAL A 76 13.78 3.46 -13.33
N SER A 77 12.48 3.75 -13.45
CA SER A 77 11.96 4.92 -14.15
C SER A 77 12.47 6.23 -13.54
N ALA A 78 12.46 6.35 -12.21
CA ALA A 78 13.04 7.49 -11.51
C ALA A 78 14.55 7.62 -11.76
N GLY A 79 15.29 6.50 -11.79
CA GLY A 79 16.71 6.47 -12.13
C GLY A 79 17.02 6.95 -13.55
N HIS A 80 16.14 6.67 -14.52
CA HIS A 80 16.27 7.23 -15.87
C HIS A 80 16.10 8.75 -15.89
N LEU A 81 15.16 9.29 -15.12
CA LEU A 81 14.97 10.73 -14.97
C LEU A 81 16.18 11.38 -14.29
N CYS A 82 16.76 10.74 -13.27
CA CYS A 82 17.99 11.21 -12.64
C CYS A 82 19.14 11.31 -13.62
N ARG A 83 19.40 10.27 -14.42
CA ARG A 83 20.46 10.29 -15.43
C ARG A 83 20.26 11.38 -16.48
N LYS A 84 19.02 11.54 -16.95
CA LYS A 84 18.67 12.56 -17.95
C LYS A 84 18.90 13.98 -17.43
N ALA A 85 18.60 14.22 -16.16
CA ALA A 85 18.69 15.54 -15.53
C ALA A 85 20.03 15.80 -14.81
N GLY A 86 20.92 14.81 -14.71
CA GLY A 86 22.11 14.90 -13.86
C GLY A 86 21.74 15.10 -12.37
N ALA A 87 20.68 14.43 -11.92
CA ALA A 87 20.03 14.67 -10.63
C ALA A 87 20.28 13.56 -9.59
N THR A 88 20.11 13.93 -8.32
CA THR A 88 20.07 13.00 -7.17
C THR A 88 18.64 12.53 -6.93
N LEU A 89 18.44 11.23 -6.72
CA LEU A 89 17.16 10.66 -6.32
C LEU A 89 16.93 10.91 -4.82
N LEU A 90 15.83 11.58 -4.47
CA LEU A 90 15.37 11.77 -3.10
C LEU A 90 14.26 10.78 -2.79
N HIS A 91 14.36 10.11 -1.63
CA HIS A 91 13.25 9.34 -1.06
C HIS A 91 13.18 9.58 0.45
N VAL A 92 12.04 9.31 1.07
CA VAL A 92 11.98 9.28 2.54
C VAL A 92 12.32 7.87 3.02
N ASP A 93 13.20 7.80 4.00
CA ASP A 93 13.61 6.57 4.66
C ASP A 93 12.77 6.33 5.91
N PHE A 94 11.70 5.54 5.74
CA PHE A 94 10.85 5.10 6.85
C PHE A 94 11.47 3.95 7.68
N HIS A 95 12.58 3.35 7.23
CA HIS A 95 13.25 2.27 7.94
C HIS A 95 14.12 2.82 9.09
N ARG A 96 14.83 3.93 8.85
CA ARG A 96 15.69 4.59 9.85
C ARG A 96 14.98 5.04 11.12
N ASN A 97 13.67 5.28 11.05
CA ASN A 97 12.88 5.75 12.18
C ASN A 97 12.06 4.59 12.78
N GLY A 98 12.74 3.62 13.40
CA GLY A 98 12.06 2.54 14.13
C GLY A 98 11.43 1.46 13.27
N GLY A 99 11.84 1.32 12.00
CA GLY A 99 11.42 0.22 11.13
C GLY A 99 9.92 0.20 10.83
N TRP A 100 9.25 1.36 10.80
CA TRP A 100 7.78 1.41 10.72
C TRP A 100 7.21 0.81 9.44
N ARG A 101 7.97 0.86 8.33
CA ARG A 101 7.61 0.30 7.03
C ARG A 101 8.85 -0.28 6.31
N PRO A 102 9.31 -1.49 6.68
CA PRO A 102 10.41 -2.12 5.97
C PRO A 102 9.97 -2.43 4.55
N HIS A 103 10.81 -2.10 3.57
CA HIS A 103 10.57 -2.37 2.17
C HIS A 103 11.85 -2.92 1.52
N PRO A 104 12.17 -4.22 1.70
CA PRO A 104 13.44 -4.79 1.25
C PRO A 104 13.66 -4.58 -0.26
N PHE A 105 12.64 -4.82 -1.08
CA PHE A 105 12.69 -4.59 -2.53
C PHE A 105 13.00 -3.14 -2.92
N LEU A 106 12.59 -2.16 -2.10
CA LEU A 106 12.90 -0.75 -2.36
C LEU A 106 14.36 -0.49 -2.00
N GLY A 107 14.83 -1.02 -0.86
CA GLY A 107 16.23 -0.95 -0.46
C GLY A 107 17.16 -1.56 -1.50
N ASP A 108 16.81 -2.74 -2.03
CA ASP A 108 17.57 -3.43 -3.06
C ASP A 108 17.58 -2.63 -4.37
N ALA A 109 16.42 -2.12 -4.82
CA ALA A 109 16.30 -1.31 -6.03
C ALA A 109 17.10 0.01 -5.94
N LEU A 110 17.05 0.69 -4.79
CA LEU A 110 17.83 1.91 -4.55
C LEU A 110 19.33 1.62 -4.51
N SER A 111 19.74 0.51 -3.89
CA SER A 111 21.14 0.07 -3.86
C SER A 111 21.65 -0.26 -5.27
N ALA A 112 20.83 -0.90 -6.10
CA ALA A 112 21.15 -1.19 -7.48
C ALA A 112 21.33 0.10 -8.31
N LEU A 113 20.48 1.12 -8.10
CA LEU A 113 20.64 2.43 -8.73
C LEU A 113 21.96 3.12 -8.33
N GLN A 114 22.32 3.08 -7.05
CA GLN A 114 23.60 3.61 -6.57
C GLN A 114 24.79 2.89 -7.21
N GLY A 115 24.74 1.55 -7.31
CA GLY A 115 25.75 0.75 -8.02
C GLY A 115 25.86 1.08 -9.50
N ALA A 116 24.78 1.57 -10.12
CA ALA A 116 24.75 2.06 -11.49
C ALA A 116 25.14 3.55 -11.64
N GLY A 117 25.65 4.17 -10.57
CA GLY A 117 26.16 5.55 -10.58
C GLY A 117 25.10 6.65 -10.46
N VAL A 118 23.86 6.32 -10.07
CA VAL A 118 22.83 7.32 -9.76
C VAL A 118 22.92 7.70 -8.27
N PRO A 119 23.18 8.96 -7.92
CA PRO A 119 23.17 9.38 -6.51
C PRO A 119 21.77 9.20 -5.90
N VAL A 120 21.71 8.61 -4.71
CA VAL A 120 20.47 8.41 -3.95
C VAL A 120 20.66 8.98 -2.55
N LEU A 121 19.66 9.72 -2.08
CA LEU A 121 19.63 10.31 -0.74
C LEU A 121 18.30 9.97 -0.03
N GLY A 122 18.43 9.27 1.10
CA GLY A 122 17.32 8.98 2.01
C GLY A 122 17.13 10.09 3.04
N LEU A 123 16.01 10.79 2.96
CA LEU A 123 15.60 11.82 3.91
C LEU A 123 15.04 11.16 5.18
N PRO A 124 15.41 11.63 6.39
CA PRO A 124 14.85 11.09 7.62
C PRO A 124 13.35 11.38 7.72
N ALA A 125 12.59 10.42 8.24
CA ALA A 125 11.14 10.56 8.45
C ALA A 125 10.83 11.38 9.71
N GLU A 126 11.11 12.68 9.68
CA GLU A 126 10.85 13.60 10.80
C GLU A 126 9.42 14.15 10.82
N GLY A 127 8.94 14.56 11.99
CA GLY A 127 7.66 15.23 12.12
C GLY A 127 7.68 16.63 11.50
N ILE A 128 6.66 16.98 10.71
CA ILE A 128 6.56 18.30 10.06
C ILE A 128 5.17 18.92 10.22
N MET A 129 5.07 20.23 9.97
CA MET A 129 3.79 20.87 9.74
C MET A 129 3.34 20.60 8.30
N LEU A 130 2.23 19.89 8.14
CA LEU A 130 1.59 19.59 6.87
C LEU A 130 0.15 20.12 6.90
N ASP A 131 -0.17 21.08 6.02
CA ASP A 131 -1.50 21.72 5.93
C ASP A 131 -2.00 22.28 7.28
N GLY A 132 -1.09 22.95 8.02
CA GLY A 132 -1.41 23.55 9.32
C GLY A 132 -1.58 22.56 10.47
N ARG A 133 -1.27 21.27 10.26
CA ARG A 133 -1.31 20.23 11.30
C ARG A 133 0.03 19.52 11.41
N THR A 134 0.40 19.12 12.61
CA THR A 134 1.57 18.25 12.79
C THR A 134 1.29 16.89 12.14
N PHE A 135 2.21 16.44 11.29
CA PHE A 135 2.29 15.09 10.80
C PHE A 135 3.49 14.41 11.46
N ASP A 136 3.23 13.54 12.42
CA ASP A 136 4.22 12.61 12.97
C ASP A 136 4.06 11.24 12.28
N PRO A 137 5.04 10.79 11.47
CA PRO A 137 4.96 9.48 10.82
C PRO A 137 4.85 8.32 11.83
N ALA A 138 5.44 8.45 13.03
CA ALA A 138 5.40 7.42 14.07
C ALA A 138 3.96 7.17 14.51
N GLU A 139 3.29 8.24 14.90
CA GLU A 139 1.91 8.25 15.34
C GLU A 139 1.00 7.82 14.20
N HIS A 140 1.18 8.41 13.02
CA HIS A 140 0.40 8.11 11.83
C HIS A 140 0.40 6.61 11.53
N PHE A 141 1.57 6.00 11.32
CA PHE A 141 1.66 4.58 10.96
C PHE A 141 1.25 3.65 12.10
N SER A 142 1.41 4.06 13.35
CA SER A 142 0.94 3.27 14.49
C SER A 142 -0.59 3.21 14.53
N ILE A 143 -1.29 4.33 14.32
CA ILE A 143 -2.76 4.38 14.24
C ILE A 143 -3.25 3.50 13.07
N TRP A 144 -2.60 3.61 11.90
CA TRP A 144 -2.95 2.79 10.73
C TRP A 144 -2.80 1.30 10.99
N ARG A 145 -1.71 0.88 11.66
CA ARG A 145 -1.47 -0.52 12.00
C ARG A 145 -2.54 -1.10 12.91
N VAL A 146 -3.00 -0.32 13.90
CA VAL A 146 -4.10 -0.72 14.79
C VAL A 146 -5.39 -0.89 14.00
N ARG A 147 -5.75 0.10 13.17
CA ARG A 147 -6.97 0.02 12.33
C ARG A 147 -6.94 -1.15 11.37
N ASP A 148 -5.80 -1.42 10.73
CA ASP A 148 -5.63 -2.57 9.84
C ASP A 148 -5.80 -3.90 10.58
N ALA A 149 -5.32 -3.99 11.82
CA ALA A 149 -5.51 -5.16 12.66
C ALA A 149 -6.98 -5.35 13.06
N GLU A 150 -7.63 -4.29 13.55
CA GLU A 150 -9.06 -4.30 13.92
C GLU A 150 -9.94 -4.71 12.74
N GLU A 151 -9.68 -4.14 11.57
CA GLU A 151 -10.38 -4.44 10.33
C GLU A 151 -10.15 -5.90 9.89
N ARG A 152 -8.91 -6.39 9.98
CA ARG A 152 -8.58 -7.79 9.69
C ARG A 152 -9.32 -8.73 10.62
N ASP A 153 -9.37 -8.42 11.90
CA ASP A 153 -10.05 -9.23 12.91
C ASP A 153 -11.57 -9.20 12.72
N ARG A 154 -12.14 -8.04 12.39
CA ARG A 154 -13.56 -7.93 12.01
C ARG A 154 -13.87 -8.84 10.83
N ARG A 155 -13.10 -8.76 9.74
CA ARG A 155 -13.28 -9.62 8.57
C ARG A 155 -13.15 -11.10 8.89
N ARG A 156 -12.17 -11.49 9.72
CA ARG A 156 -11.99 -12.89 10.15
C ARG A 156 -13.21 -13.44 10.89
N ARG A 157 -13.93 -12.61 11.64
CA ARG A 157 -15.15 -13.01 12.35
C ARG A 157 -16.38 -13.01 11.45
N GLU A 158 -16.57 -11.97 10.65
CA GLU A 158 -17.83 -11.71 9.95
C GLU A 158 -17.93 -12.39 8.59
N VAL A 159 -16.84 -12.44 7.81
CA VAL A 159 -16.86 -12.96 6.45
C VAL A 159 -17.23 -14.44 6.37
N PRO A 160 -16.73 -15.35 7.25
CA PRO A 160 -17.14 -16.74 7.24
C PRO A 160 -18.65 -16.92 7.45
N ALA A 161 -19.23 -16.19 8.40
CA ALA A 161 -20.66 -16.26 8.71
C ALA A 161 -21.50 -15.74 7.53
N ALA A 162 -21.09 -14.64 6.92
CA ALA A 162 -21.76 -14.08 5.74
C ALA A 162 -21.68 -15.02 4.52
N LEU A 163 -20.51 -15.67 4.30
CA LEU A 163 -20.33 -16.66 3.26
C LEU A 163 -21.22 -17.89 3.49
N ALA A 164 -21.26 -18.42 4.71
CA ALA A 164 -22.12 -19.54 5.07
C ALA A 164 -23.61 -19.22 4.85
N ALA A 165 -24.06 -18.03 5.26
CA ALA A 165 -25.43 -17.58 5.03
C ALA A 165 -25.76 -17.48 3.52
N ALA A 166 -24.84 -16.95 2.71
CA ALA A 166 -25.03 -16.86 1.26
C ALA A 166 -25.08 -18.25 0.59
N LEU A 167 -24.28 -19.22 1.07
CA LEU A 167 -24.31 -20.59 0.59
C LEU A 167 -25.61 -21.31 0.94
N ALA A 168 -26.18 -21.05 2.13
CA ALA A 168 -27.46 -21.63 2.54
C ALA A 168 -28.65 -21.10 1.72
N GLU A 169 -28.59 -19.83 1.29
CA GLU A 169 -29.68 -19.18 0.55
C GLU A 169 -29.70 -19.52 -0.93
N VAL A 170 -28.53 -19.60 -1.56
CA VAL A 170 -28.44 -19.99 -2.96
C VAL A 170 -28.70 -21.51 -3.04
N PRO A 171 -29.48 -22.03 -4.00
CA PRO A 171 -29.62 -23.47 -4.20
C PRO A 171 -28.37 -24.14 -4.78
N GLU A 172 -28.20 -25.44 -4.51
CA GLU A 172 -27.20 -26.29 -5.18
C GLU A 172 -27.45 -26.31 -6.70
N GLY A 173 -26.40 -26.27 -7.53
CA GLY A 173 -26.55 -26.41 -8.98
C GLY A 173 -25.59 -25.58 -9.84
N ARG A 174 -25.83 -25.63 -11.16
CA ARG A 174 -25.01 -24.92 -12.15
C ARG A 174 -25.08 -23.42 -11.93
N GLY A 175 -23.92 -22.78 -11.78
CA GLY A 175 -23.82 -21.33 -11.59
C GLY A 175 -23.91 -20.86 -10.13
N ARG A 176 -24.02 -21.79 -9.16
CA ARG A 176 -24.06 -21.50 -7.72
C ARG A 176 -23.00 -20.49 -7.27
N TRP A 177 -21.74 -20.71 -7.62
CA TRP A 177 -20.63 -19.82 -7.22
C TRP A 177 -20.78 -18.39 -7.73
N LYS A 178 -21.30 -18.22 -8.95
CA LYS A 178 -21.57 -16.91 -9.52
C LYS A 178 -22.72 -16.23 -8.78
N ALA A 179 -23.80 -16.96 -8.46
CA ALA A 179 -24.93 -16.44 -7.70
C ALA A 179 -24.53 -16.03 -6.27
N VAL A 180 -23.72 -16.84 -5.59
CA VAL A 180 -23.17 -16.51 -4.27
C VAL A 180 -22.29 -15.26 -4.34
N ALA A 181 -21.41 -15.16 -5.34
CA ALA A 181 -20.58 -13.96 -5.54
C ALA A 181 -21.45 -12.71 -5.74
N SER A 182 -22.47 -12.77 -6.60
CA SER A 182 -23.41 -11.67 -6.81
C SER A 182 -24.15 -11.28 -5.52
N LEU A 183 -24.58 -12.26 -4.71
CA LEU A 183 -25.27 -12.00 -3.45
C LEU A 183 -24.36 -11.32 -2.42
N LEU A 184 -23.13 -11.80 -2.26
CA LEU A 184 -22.14 -11.19 -1.35
C LEU A 184 -21.79 -9.77 -1.78
N ASN A 185 -21.62 -9.54 -3.09
CA ASN A 185 -21.37 -8.21 -3.65
C ASN A 185 -22.57 -7.27 -3.41
N ALA A 186 -23.81 -7.74 -3.62
CA ALA A 186 -25.01 -6.96 -3.37
C ALA A 186 -25.17 -6.57 -1.88
N ARG A 187 -24.65 -7.40 -0.97
CA ARG A 187 -24.62 -7.16 0.47
C ARG A 187 -23.44 -6.30 0.94
N GLY A 188 -22.54 -5.92 0.05
CA GLY A 188 -21.32 -5.19 0.41
C GLY A 188 -20.37 -5.99 1.31
N VAL A 189 -20.43 -7.33 1.28
CA VAL A 189 -19.54 -8.17 2.08
C VAL A 189 -18.14 -8.16 1.44
N PRO A 190 -17.08 -7.72 2.14
CA PRO A 190 -15.74 -7.74 1.58
C PRO A 190 -15.20 -9.17 1.45
N THR A 191 -14.22 -9.37 0.58
CA THR A 191 -13.47 -10.63 0.52
C THR A 191 -12.57 -10.79 1.76
N PHE A 192 -12.13 -12.02 2.06
CA PHE A 192 -11.19 -12.29 3.17
C PHE A 192 -9.91 -11.44 3.12
N GLY A 193 -9.40 -11.14 1.91
CA GLY A 193 -8.24 -10.29 1.69
C GLY A 193 -8.53 -8.78 1.71
N GLY A 194 -9.73 -8.38 2.12
CA GLY A 194 -10.17 -6.98 2.17
C GLY A 194 -10.45 -6.34 0.80
N GLY A 195 -10.44 -7.10 -0.30
CA GLY A 195 -10.86 -6.61 -1.62
C GLY A 195 -12.38 -6.49 -1.71
N THR A 196 -12.86 -5.64 -2.61
CA THR A 196 -14.28 -5.21 -2.69
C THR A 196 -15.18 -6.11 -3.53
N THR A 197 -14.61 -7.05 -4.31
CA THR A 197 -15.39 -7.84 -5.28
C THR A 197 -15.19 -9.34 -5.12
N TRP A 198 -16.28 -10.06 -4.88
CA TRP A 198 -16.37 -11.51 -5.01
C TRP A 198 -16.50 -11.92 -6.47
N THR A 199 -15.73 -12.93 -6.85
CA THR A 199 -15.76 -13.63 -8.14
C THR A 199 -16.07 -15.10 -7.91
N LEU A 200 -16.48 -15.82 -8.95
CA LEU A 200 -16.77 -17.25 -8.82
C LEU A 200 -15.57 -18.05 -8.27
N ASP A 201 -14.35 -17.67 -8.68
CA ASP A 201 -13.12 -18.35 -8.29
C ASP A 201 -12.75 -18.08 -6.84
N ASN A 202 -12.89 -16.83 -6.38
CA ASN A 202 -12.54 -16.48 -5.00
C ASN A 202 -13.60 -16.96 -4.00
N VAL A 203 -14.88 -17.06 -4.38
CA VAL A 203 -15.91 -17.75 -3.58
C VAL A 203 -15.54 -19.22 -3.43
N ARG A 204 -15.29 -19.92 -4.54
CA ARG A 204 -14.94 -21.35 -4.52
C ARG A 204 -13.67 -21.64 -3.71
N LYS A 205 -12.68 -20.74 -3.75
CA LYS A 205 -11.49 -20.84 -2.92
C LYS A 205 -11.84 -20.63 -1.43
N ALA A 206 -12.54 -19.54 -1.11
CA ALA A 206 -12.90 -19.20 0.26
C ALA A 206 -13.75 -20.28 0.95
N THR A 207 -14.69 -20.89 0.22
CA THR A 207 -15.49 -22.00 0.76
C THR A 207 -14.61 -23.17 1.18
N ARG A 208 -13.66 -23.58 0.34
CA ARG A 208 -12.70 -24.65 0.67
C ARG A 208 -11.84 -24.29 1.87
N ASP A 209 -11.38 -23.05 1.96
CA ASP A 209 -10.54 -22.57 3.07
C ASP A 209 -11.33 -22.59 4.40
N VAL A 210 -12.62 -22.22 4.37
CA VAL A 210 -13.50 -22.28 5.55
C VAL A 210 -13.79 -23.72 5.96
N GLU A 211 -14.15 -24.59 5.02
CA GLU A 211 -14.41 -26.01 5.27
C GLU A 211 -13.18 -26.72 5.86
N ALA A 212 -11.99 -26.45 5.32
CA ALA A 212 -10.73 -26.98 5.82
C ALA A 212 -10.38 -26.46 7.23
N GLY A 213 -10.69 -25.19 7.51
CA GLY A 213 -10.52 -24.59 8.85
C GLY A 213 -11.45 -25.17 9.91
N THR A 214 -12.70 -25.50 9.54
CA THR A 214 -13.66 -26.16 10.44
C THR A 214 -13.36 -27.63 10.70
N ALA A 215 -12.66 -28.32 9.79
CA ALA A 215 -12.26 -29.71 9.96
C ALA A 215 -11.06 -29.91 10.92
N GLY A 216 -10.39 -28.83 11.34
CA GLY A 216 -9.15 -28.87 12.14
C GLY A 216 -9.30 -28.70 13.65
N THR A 217 -10.52 -28.60 14.20
CA THR A 217 -10.75 -28.55 15.66
C THR A 217 -11.48 -29.83 16.09
N PRO A 218 -10.78 -30.83 16.67
CA PRO A 218 -11.49 -31.92 17.33
C PRO A 218 -12.23 -31.36 18.56
N PRO A 219 -13.44 -31.83 18.87
CA PRO A 219 -14.08 -31.46 20.12
C PRO A 219 -13.17 -31.92 21.27
N GLY A 220 -12.88 -31.00 22.18
CA GLY A 220 -12.10 -31.28 23.37
C GLY A 220 -12.70 -32.45 24.14
N SER A 221 -11.85 -33.42 24.44
CA SER A 221 -12.06 -34.43 25.48
C SER A 221 -11.67 -33.86 26.84
#